data_AF-A0A2N1HCP5-F1
#
_entry.id   AF-A0A2N1HCP5-F1
#
_cell.length_a   1.000
_cell.length_b   1.000
_cell.length_c   1.000
_cell.angle_alpha   90.00
_cell.angle_beta   90.00
_cell.angle_gamma   90.00
#
_symmetry.space_group_name_H-M   'P 1'
#
loop_
_entity.id
_entity.type
_entity.pdbx_description
1 polymer ?
#
loop_
_entity_poly.entity_id
_entity_poly.type
_entity_poly.pdbx_seq_one_letter_code
_entity_poly.pdbx_strand_id
1 'polypeptide(L)'
;MSDDFFAGLETNKPEIKLDAVLKIKEYPAWVEQKNKPEKTMIMYDVVIDLFDKAVAMIEDKSFTRATEVTLSQAQVCEAIPFFKGRSGLKNHPLIVDEMDARNKELVRLLAEYKEKTGKSTARKTLDMVKAELADYKEDYVAKTQIELDRLINSELLVSQSDALNEIARSKMEMAELRKELATVQHANTKLQNENFRLQQRILTTGKPTLTAEK
;
A
#
# COMPACT_ATOMS: atom_id res chain seq x y z
N MET A 1 5.75 -53.68 -80.79
CA MET A 1 6.74 -53.16 -79.83
C MET A 1 6.35 -51.72 -79.56
N SER A 2 5.92 -51.46 -78.34
CA SER A 2 5.43 -50.19 -77.83
C SER A 2 6.59 -49.46 -77.15
N ASP A 3 7.02 -48.34 -77.72
CA ASP A 3 8.00 -47.45 -77.07
C ASP A 3 7.25 -46.48 -76.14
N ASP A 4 6.91 -46.97 -74.96
CA ASP A 4 6.44 -46.18 -73.81
C ASP A 4 7.61 -45.43 -73.15
N PHE A 5 8.25 -44.52 -73.89
CA PHE A 5 9.35 -43.72 -73.34
C PHE A 5 8.86 -42.53 -72.48
N PHE A 6 7.64 -42.05 -72.72
CA PHE A 6 7.09 -40.84 -72.06
C PHE A 6 5.95 -41.10 -71.06
N ALA A 7 5.52 -42.34 -70.86
CA ALA A 7 4.41 -42.67 -69.94
C ALA A 7 4.73 -42.46 -68.44
N GLY A 8 6.00 -42.25 -68.09
CA GLY A 8 6.45 -42.06 -66.69
C GLY A 8 6.72 -40.61 -66.26
N LEU A 9 6.53 -39.61 -67.13
CA LEU A 9 6.94 -38.22 -66.86
C LEU A 9 5.80 -37.26 -66.42
N GLU A 10 4.58 -37.76 -66.26
CA GLU A 10 3.41 -36.91 -65.93
C GLU A 10 2.97 -36.91 -64.46
N THR A 11 3.68 -37.59 -63.54
CA THR A 11 3.23 -37.69 -62.14
C THR A 11 3.86 -36.70 -61.17
N ASN A 12 4.56 -35.67 -61.63
CA ASN A 12 5.08 -34.61 -60.75
C ASN A 12 4.78 -33.22 -61.32
N LYS A 13 3.51 -32.91 -61.56
CA LYS A 13 3.08 -31.51 -61.38
C LYS A 13 3.07 -31.27 -59.88
N PRO A 14 3.91 -30.39 -59.33
CA PRO A 14 3.68 -29.93 -57.96
C PRO A 14 2.31 -29.26 -57.96
N GLU A 15 1.34 -29.92 -57.33
CA GLU A 15 0.10 -29.28 -56.93
C GLU A 15 0.49 -28.09 -56.05
N ILE A 16 0.44 -26.89 -56.62
CA ILE A 16 0.53 -25.66 -55.86
C ILE A 16 -0.71 -25.67 -54.98
N LYS A 17 -0.53 -26.10 -53.72
CA LYS A 17 -1.53 -25.97 -52.66
C LYS A 17 -1.85 -24.49 -52.52
N LEU A 18 -2.94 -24.07 -53.15
CA LEU A 18 -3.53 -22.73 -53.09
C LEU A 18 -4.27 -22.50 -51.76
N ASP A 19 -3.76 -23.07 -50.67
CA ASP A 19 -4.36 -23.05 -49.32
C ASP A 19 -3.53 -22.21 -48.33
N ALA A 20 -2.73 -21.28 -48.83
CA ALA A 20 -2.44 -20.08 -48.08
C ALA A 20 -3.36 -19.00 -48.63
N VAL A 21 -4.56 -18.88 -48.05
CA VAL A 21 -5.32 -17.63 -48.11
C VAL A 21 -4.36 -16.57 -47.58
N LEU A 22 -3.63 -15.92 -48.50
CA LEU A 22 -2.85 -14.74 -48.22
C LEU A 22 -3.84 -13.77 -47.60
N LYS A 23 -3.80 -13.62 -46.27
CA LYS A 23 -4.45 -12.48 -45.61
C LYS A 23 -3.89 -11.27 -46.33
N ILE A 24 -4.70 -10.65 -47.18
CA ILE A 24 -4.33 -9.42 -47.86
C ILE A 24 -4.04 -8.47 -46.71
N LYS A 25 -2.76 -8.09 -46.55
CA LYS A 25 -2.40 -7.07 -45.57
C LYS A 25 -3.19 -5.82 -45.97
N GLU A 26 -4.16 -5.44 -45.15
CA GLU A 26 -4.94 -4.23 -45.37
C GLU A 26 -4.06 -3.04 -45.00
N TYR A 27 -3.74 -2.20 -45.99
CA TYR A 27 -2.97 -0.99 -45.76
C TYR A 27 -3.94 0.19 -45.59
N PRO A 28 -3.58 1.21 -44.78
CA PRO A 28 -4.37 2.43 -44.71
C PRO A 28 -4.53 3.06 -46.11
N ALA A 29 -5.70 3.63 -46.39
CA ALA A 29 -6.01 4.22 -47.70
C ALA A 29 -4.95 5.26 -48.15
N TRP A 30 -4.31 5.97 -47.21
CA TRP A 30 -3.27 6.94 -47.53
C TRP A 30 -1.96 6.29 -48.01
N VAL A 31 -1.69 5.03 -47.69
CA VAL A 31 -0.53 4.27 -48.16
C VAL A 31 -0.75 3.84 -49.62
N GLU A 32 -1.97 3.40 -49.95
CA GLU A 32 -2.35 2.92 -51.28
C GLU A 32 -2.50 4.06 -52.30
N GLN A 33 -2.94 5.24 -51.86
CA GLN A 33 -3.19 6.40 -52.72
C GLN A 33 -1.95 7.25 -53.03
N LYS A 34 -0.76 6.87 -52.53
CA LYS A 34 0.47 7.65 -52.76
C LYS A 34 1.04 7.43 -54.17
N ASN A 35 1.77 8.44 -54.67
CA ASN A 35 2.46 8.39 -55.97
C ASN A 35 3.43 7.20 -56.14
N LYS A 36 3.88 6.58 -55.04
CA LYS A 36 4.70 5.36 -55.02
C LYS A 36 4.21 4.45 -53.88
N PRO A 37 3.12 3.69 -54.10
CA PRO A 37 2.48 2.93 -53.03
C PRO A 37 3.40 1.82 -52.52
N GLU A 38 4.05 1.06 -53.40
CA GLU A 38 4.99 -0.01 -53.04
C GLU A 38 6.09 0.43 -52.06
N LYS A 39 6.69 1.60 -52.30
CA LYS A 39 7.73 2.15 -51.40
C LYS A 39 7.14 2.60 -50.07
N THR A 40 5.94 3.13 -50.08
CA THR A 40 5.25 3.62 -48.87
C THR A 40 4.78 2.43 -48.02
N MET A 41 4.33 1.34 -48.66
CA MET A 41 4.01 0.07 -48.00
C MET A 41 5.23 -0.50 -47.28
N ILE A 42 6.39 -0.54 -47.93
CA ILE A 42 7.64 -1.01 -47.28
C ILE A 42 8.01 -0.12 -46.09
N MET A 43 7.89 1.21 -46.20
CA MET A 43 8.16 2.10 -45.06
C MET A 43 7.18 1.86 -43.91
N TYR A 44 5.91 1.66 -44.23
CA TYR A 44 4.86 1.39 -43.25
C TYR A 44 5.11 0.05 -42.55
N ASP A 45 5.36 -1.01 -43.30
CA ASP A 45 5.69 -2.35 -42.78
C ASP A 45 6.90 -2.28 -41.84
N VAL A 46 7.95 -1.52 -42.18
CA VAL A 46 9.12 -1.34 -41.30
C VAL A 46 8.75 -0.65 -39.98
N VAL A 47 7.87 0.35 -40.00
CA VAL A 47 7.41 1.03 -38.78
C VAL A 47 6.60 0.07 -37.90
N ILE A 48 5.72 -0.74 -38.51
CA ILE A 48 4.92 -1.74 -37.80
C ILE A 48 5.83 -2.84 -37.22
N ASP A 49 6.76 -3.38 -37.99
CA ASP A 49 7.68 -4.43 -37.53
C ASP A 49 8.55 -3.95 -36.35
N LEU A 50 9.01 -2.70 -36.37
CA LEU A 50 9.77 -2.13 -35.27
C LEU A 50 8.89 -1.86 -34.04
N PHE A 51 7.63 -1.48 -34.24
CA PHE A 51 6.65 -1.35 -33.16
C PHE A 51 6.36 -2.70 -32.51
N ASP A 52 6.11 -3.75 -33.29
CA ASP A 52 5.82 -5.09 -32.77
C ASP A 52 7.00 -5.66 -31.98
N LYS A 53 8.24 -5.44 -32.46
CA LYS A 53 9.46 -5.76 -31.70
C LYS A 53 9.54 -4.99 -30.39
N ALA A 54 9.17 -3.71 -30.39
CA ALA A 54 9.16 -2.90 -29.17
C ALA A 54 8.09 -3.40 -28.18
N VAL A 55 6.90 -3.77 -28.65
CA VAL A 55 5.85 -4.38 -27.80
C VAL A 55 6.34 -5.69 -27.20
N ALA A 56 6.93 -6.59 -28.00
CA ALA A 56 7.51 -7.83 -27.50
C ALA A 56 8.60 -7.59 -26.45
N MET A 57 9.47 -6.58 -26.65
CA MET A 57 10.47 -6.20 -25.64
C MET A 57 9.84 -5.70 -24.33
N ILE A 58 8.71 -5.00 -24.39
CA ILE A 58 7.95 -4.58 -23.19
C ILE A 58 7.41 -5.80 -22.45
N GLU A 59 6.83 -6.77 -23.19
CA GLU A 59 6.26 -8.00 -22.63
C GLU A 59 7.34 -8.90 -22.02
N ASP A 60 8.45 -9.10 -22.73
CA ASP A 60 9.58 -9.96 -22.34
C ASP A 60 10.53 -9.31 -21.32
N LYS A 61 10.36 -8.01 -21.03
CA LYS A 61 11.14 -7.25 -20.04
C LYS A 61 12.64 -7.18 -20.34
N SER A 62 13.00 -7.25 -21.62
CA SER A 62 14.39 -7.30 -22.06
C SER A 62 15.03 -5.91 -22.25
N PHE A 63 14.31 -4.82 -21.95
CA PHE A 63 14.79 -3.45 -22.15
C PHE A 63 15.37 -2.84 -20.86
N THR A 64 16.44 -2.06 -21.00
CA THR A 64 17.08 -1.33 -19.89
C THR A 64 16.73 0.15 -19.87
N ARG A 65 16.43 0.73 -21.04
CA ARG A 65 16.09 2.16 -21.20
C ARG A 65 14.83 2.31 -22.04
N ALA A 66 14.03 3.32 -21.73
CA ALA A 66 12.83 3.64 -22.53
C ALA A 66 13.17 3.97 -24.00
N THR A 67 14.38 4.50 -24.25
CA THR A 67 14.87 4.80 -25.61
C THR A 67 15.08 3.57 -26.48
N GLU A 68 15.18 2.36 -25.90
CA GLU A 68 15.31 1.10 -26.63
C GLU A 68 13.95 0.61 -27.16
N VAL A 69 12.87 1.09 -26.54
CA VAL A 69 11.49 0.70 -26.84
C VAL A 69 10.84 1.73 -27.77
N THR A 70 11.17 3.01 -27.67
CA THR A 70 10.64 4.05 -28.57
C THR A 70 11.28 3.97 -29.96
N LEU A 71 10.48 4.13 -31.02
CA LEU A 71 10.97 4.22 -32.40
C LEU A 71 11.64 5.58 -32.64
N SER A 72 12.91 5.56 -33.05
CA SER A 72 13.61 6.75 -33.54
C SER A 72 13.64 6.81 -35.07
N GLN A 73 13.66 8.03 -35.62
CA GLN A 73 13.78 8.23 -37.07
C GLN A 73 15.05 7.60 -37.65
N ALA A 74 16.14 7.55 -36.86
CA ALA A 74 17.39 6.91 -37.25
C ALA A 74 17.21 5.39 -37.44
N GLN A 75 16.58 4.72 -36.48
CA GLN A 75 16.28 3.28 -36.55
C GLN A 75 15.39 2.94 -37.75
N VAL A 76 14.35 3.75 -37.98
CA VAL A 76 13.45 3.55 -39.13
C VAL A 76 14.19 3.76 -40.46
N CYS A 77 15.01 4.80 -40.59
CA CYS A 77 15.80 5.05 -41.80
C CYS A 77 16.84 3.94 -42.07
N GLU A 78 17.44 3.36 -41.03
CA GLU A 78 18.39 2.26 -41.15
C GLU A 78 17.72 0.95 -41.56
N ALA A 79 16.53 0.67 -41.01
CA ALA A 79 15.76 -0.52 -41.32
C ALA A 79 15.12 -0.50 -42.72
N ILE A 80 14.93 0.68 -43.32
CA ILE A 80 14.40 0.81 -44.67
C ILE A 80 15.49 0.47 -45.71
N PRO A 81 15.33 -0.60 -46.52
CA PRO A 81 16.40 -1.12 -47.38
C PRO A 81 16.99 -0.12 -48.38
N PHE A 82 16.18 0.85 -48.82
CA PHE A 82 16.55 1.84 -49.83
C PHE A 82 16.95 3.21 -49.26
N PHE A 83 17.05 3.37 -47.94
CA PHE A 83 17.51 4.60 -47.28
C PHE A 83 18.93 4.52 -46.71
N LYS A 84 19.68 3.45 -46.98
CA LYS A 84 21.07 3.26 -46.51
C LYS A 84 21.90 4.56 -46.62
N GLY A 85 22.23 5.14 -45.47
CA GLY A 85 23.07 6.35 -45.33
C GLY A 85 22.40 7.69 -45.63
N ARG A 86 21.07 7.77 -45.78
CA ARG A 86 20.34 9.02 -46.04
C ARG A 86 19.22 9.27 -45.02
N SER A 87 19.03 10.51 -44.61
CA SER A 87 17.85 10.94 -43.83
C SER A 87 16.62 11.03 -44.73
N GLY A 88 16.03 9.87 -45.02
CA GLY A 88 14.98 9.73 -46.04
C GLY A 88 13.59 10.20 -45.63
N LEU A 89 13.29 10.27 -44.33
CA LEU A 89 11.93 10.48 -43.83
C LEU A 89 11.39 11.91 -43.98
N LYS A 90 12.24 12.91 -44.25
CA LYS A 90 11.81 14.32 -44.39
C LYS A 90 10.74 14.53 -45.46
N ASN A 91 10.74 13.69 -46.49
CA ASN A 91 9.79 13.77 -47.62
C ASN A 91 8.55 12.89 -47.42
N HIS A 92 8.43 12.21 -46.28
CA HIS A 92 7.36 11.25 -45.97
C HIS A 92 6.66 11.61 -44.64
N PRO A 93 5.96 12.75 -44.57
CA PRO A 93 5.35 13.23 -43.33
C PRO A 93 4.36 12.22 -42.72
N LEU A 94 3.56 11.54 -43.54
CA LEU A 94 2.59 10.55 -43.04
C LEU A 94 3.24 9.33 -42.38
N ILE A 95 4.46 8.96 -42.77
CA ILE A 95 5.22 7.89 -42.11
C ILE A 95 5.76 8.38 -40.76
N VAL A 96 6.15 9.66 -40.68
CA VAL A 96 6.54 10.29 -39.41
C VAL A 96 5.34 10.39 -38.48
N ASP A 97 4.18 10.80 -38.98
CA ASP A 97 2.93 10.87 -38.20
C ASP A 97 2.50 9.50 -37.68
N GLU A 98 2.62 8.45 -38.51
CA GLU A 98 2.35 7.06 -38.08
C GLU A 98 3.36 6.62 -37.01
N MET A 99 4.65 6.89 -37.19
CA MET A 99 5.68 6.59 -36.19
C MET A 99 5.39 7.30 -34.86
N ASP A 100 4.98 8.57 -34.89
CA ASP A 100 4.63 9.34 -33.70
C ASP A 100 3.37 8.80 -33.02
N ALA A 101 2.37 8.36 -33.80
CA ALA A 101 1.18 7.69 -33.28
C ALA A 101 1.54 6.36 -32.57
N ARG A 102 2.40 5.55 -33.17
CA ARG A 102 2.90 4.29 -32.58
C ARG A 102 3.76 4.54 -31.34
N ASN A 103 4.57 5.58 -31.33
CA ASN A 103 5.33 5.99 -30.15
C ASN A 103 4.43 6.41 -28.99
N LYS A 104 3.33 7.14 -29.25
CA LYS A 104 2.35 7.47 -28.20
C LYS A 104 1.76 6.21 -27.57
N GLU A 105 1.50 5.20 -28.38
CA GLU A 105 0.98 3.92 -27.89
C GLU A 105 2.02 3.14 -27.07
N LEU A 106 3.28 3.09 -27.51
CA LEU A 106 4.37 2.48 -26.73
C LEU A 106 4.57 3.19 -25.38
N VAL A 107 4.46 4.52 -25.35
CA VAL A 107 4.53 5.29 -24.10
C VAL A 107 3.36 4.94 -23.17
N ARG A 108 2.16 4.76 -23.71
CA ARG A 108 0.99 4.31 -22.93
C ARG A 108 1.21 2.92 -22.35
N LEU A 109 1.66 1.96 -23.16
CA LEU A 109 1.96 0.59 -22.72
C LEU A 109 3.05 0.56 -21.64
N LEU A 110 4.11 1.39 -21.78
CA LEU A 110 5.14 1.55 -20.77
C LEU A 110 4.60 2.13 -19.46
N ALA A 111 3.66 3.08 -19.51
CA ALA A 111 3.04 3.67 -18.33
C ALA A 111 2.13 2.65 -17.59
N GLU A 112 1.26 1.95 -18.32
CA GLU A 112 0.42 0.88 -17.76
C GLU A 112 1.26 -0.24 -17.14
N TYR A 113 2.39 -0.57 -17.76
CA TYR A 113 3.31 -1.57 -17.22
C TYR A 113 4.03 -1.11 -15.94
N LYS A 114 4.43 0.17 -15.85
CA LYS A 114 4.99 0.77 -14.62
C LYS A 114 4.00 0.71 -13.46
N GLU A 115 2.73 0.99 -13.73
CA GLU A 115 1.66 0.93 -12.74
C GLU A 115 1.44 -0.49 -12.23
N LYS A 116 1.41 -1.49 -13.13
CA LYS A 116 1.22 -2.91 -12.78
C LYS A 116 2.38 -3.52 -11.99
N THR A 117 3.61 -3.06 -12.21
CA THR A 117 4.80 -3.70 -11.61
C THR A 117 5.29 -3.05 -10.33
N GLY A 118 4.90 -1.80 -10.02
CA GLY A 118 5.25 -1.08 -8.79
C GLY A 118 6.75 -0.87 -8.55
N LYS A 119 7.62 -1.42 -9.41
CA LYS A 119 9.08 -1.38 -9.31
C LYS A 119 9.59 -0.39 -10.34
N SER A 120 9.62 0.87 -9.93
CA SER A 120 10.45 1.86 -10.61
C SER A 120 11.92 1.48 -10.41
N THR A 121 12.62 1.10 -11.48
CA THR A 121 14.08 1.10 -11.57
C THR A 121 14.65 2.53 -11.67
N ALA A 122 13.84 3.58 -11.49
CA ALA A 122 14.37 4.93 -11.31
C ALA A 122 14.97 5.03 -9.90
N ARG A 123 16.28 5.29 -9.84
CA ARG A 123 17.02 5.63 -8.62
C ARG A 123 16.21 6.70 -7.88
N LYS A 124 15.68 6.39 -6.68
CA LYS A 124 14.94 7.37 -5.85
C LYS A 124 15.79 8.63 -5.74
N THR A 125 15.22 9.78 -6.07
CA THR A 125 15.94 11.06 -5.90
C THR A 125 16.11 11.33 -4.40
N LEU A 126 17.15 12.08 -4.03
CA LEU A 126 17.39 12.46 -2.65
C LEU A 126 16.15 13.13 -2.02
N ASP A 127 15.39 13.88 -2.81
CA ASP A 127 14.18 14.57 -2.37
C ASP A 127 13.02 13.62 -2.08
N MET A 128 12.87 12.53 -2.85
CA MET A 128 11.90 11.47 -2.53
C MET A 128 12.25 10.76 -1.23
N VAL A 129 13.54 10.47 -1.01
CA VAL A 129 14.00 9.85 0.25
C VAL A 129 13.78 10.79 1.44
N LYS A 130 14.00 12.10 1.26
CA LYS A 130 13.71 13.10 2.29
C LYS A 130 12.22 13.22 2.59
N ALA A 131 11.36 13.17 1.57
CA ALA A 131 9.91 13.18 1.73
C ALA A 131 9.44 11.93 2.51
N GLU A 132 9.85 10.73 2.08
CA GLU A 132 9.52 9.48 2.78
C GLU A 132 10.03 9.47 4.24
N LEU A 133 11.21 10.06 4.49
CA LEU A 133 11.75 10.18 5.84
C LEU A 133 10.98 11.21 6.69
N ALA A 134 10.43 12.27 6.08
CA ALA A 134 9.58 13.23 6.76
C ALA A 134 8.25 12.59 7.15
N ASP A 135 7.61 11.89 6.21
CA ASP A 135 6.37 11.14 6.44
C ASP A 135 6.55 10.09 7.53
N TYR A 136 7.65 9.33 7.50
CA TYR A 136 7.96 8.33 8.52
C TYR A 136 8.16 8.95 9.91
N LYS A 137 8.79 10.13 10.00
CA LYS A 137 8.95 10.84 11.27
C LYS A 137 7.61 11.30 11.82
N GLU A 138 6.74 11.82 10.97
CA GLU A 138 5.41 12.28 11.38
C GLU A 138 4.55 11.11 11.88
N ASP A 139 4.53 10.00 11.15
CA ASP A 139 3.86 8.76 11.54
C ASP A 139 4.41 8.19 12.85
N TYR A 140 5.74 8.21 13.03
CA TYR A 140 6.38 7.76 14.25
C TYR A 140 5.96 8.62 15.45
N VAL A 141 5.99 9.95 15.29
CA VAL A 141 5.56 10.89 16.34
C VAL A 141 4.09 10.66 16.70
N ALA A 142 3.21 10.52 15.71
CA ALA A 142 1.79 10.26 15.94
C ALA A 142 1.57 8.94 16.71
N LYS A 143 2.24 7.85 16.32
CA LYS A 143 2.17 6.56 17.04
C LYS A 143 2.70 6.67 18.46
N THR A 144 3.80 7.38 18.68
CA THR A 144 4.35 7.58 20.02
C THR A 144 3.41 8.39 20.91
N GLN A 145 2.72 9.40 20.37
CA GLN A 145 1.75 10.18 21.13
C GLN A 145 0.55 9.32 21.55
N ILE A 146 0.03 8.50 20.63
CA ILE A 146 -1.08 7.58 20.92
C ILE A 146 -0.69 6.59 22.04
N GLU A 147 0.53 6.04 21.99
CA GLU A 147 0.98 5.09 23.01
C GLU A 147 1.21 5.78 24.37
N LEU A 148 1.75 7.01 24.38
CA LEU A 148 1.88 7.81 25.59
C LEU A 148 0.51 8.11 26.21
N ASP A 149 -0.46 8.53 25.40
CA ASP A 149 -1.83 8.80 25.89
C ASP A 149 -2.49 7.53 26.44
N ARG A 150 -2.23 6.37 25.82
CA ARG A 150 -2.71 5.08 26.32
C ARG A 150 -2.10 4.71 27.67
N LEU A 151 -0.79 4.91 27.85
CA LEU A 151 -0.09 4.66 29.11
C LEU A 151 -0.62 5.58 30.22
N ILE A 152 -0.76 6.88 29.94
CA ILE A 152 -1.31 7.86 30.90
C ILE A 152 -2.72 7.45 31.35
N ASN A 153 -3.58 7.05 30.41
CA ASN A 153 -4.93 6.59 30.74
C ASN A 153 -4.90 5.30 31.58
N SER A 154 -3.97 4.38 31.30
CA SER A 154 -3.80 3.17 32.11
C SER A 154 -3.35 3.49 33.53
N GLU A 155 -2.35 4.37 33.70
CA GLU A 155 -1.88 4.79 35.02
C GLU A 155 -2.96 5.55 35.80
N LEU A 156 -3.75 6.38 35.12
CA LEU A 156 -4.89 7.06 35.73
C LEU A 156 -5.94 6.08 36.25
N LEU A 157 -6.25 5.02 35.48
CA LEU A 157 -7.19 3.98 35.93
C LEU A 157 -6.67 3.22 37.14
N VAL A 158 -5.37 2.89 37.17
CA VAL A 158 -4.73 2.25 38.34
C VAL A 158 -4.81 3.18 39.55
N SER A 159 -4.45 4.45 39.39
CA SER A 159 -4.50 5.45 40.46
C SER A 159 -5.92 5.64 41.01
N GLN A 160 -6.94 5.68 40.15
CA GLN A 160 -8.34 5.75 40.57
C GLN A 160 -8.77 4.50 41.34
N SER A 161 -8.36 3.31 40.89
CA SER A 161 -8.61 2.05 41.58
C SER A 161 -7.98 2.04 42.98
N ASP A 162 -6.74 2.51 43.11
CA ASP A 162 -6.05 2.60 44.39
C ASP A 162 -6.74 3.59 45.34
N ALA A 163 -7.13 4.76 44.84
CA ALA A 163 -7.89 5.75 45.61
C ALA A 163 -9.25 5.19 46.09
N LEU A 164 -9.95 4.44 45.24
CA LEU A 164 -11.21 3.78 45.63
C LEU A 164 -11.00 2.71 46.72
N ASN A 165 -9.89 1.97 46.65
CA ASN A 165 -9.53 0.98 47.66
C ASN A 165 -9.17 1.62 49.01
N GLU A 166 -8.49 2.77 49.01
CA GLU A 166 -8.23 3.54 50.23
C GLU A 166 -9.54 4.07 50.84
N ILE A 167 -10.44 4.64 50.01
CA ILE A 167 -11.76 5.10 50.46
C ILE A 167 -12.56 3.93 51.09
N ALA A 168 -12.52 2.74 50.48
CA ALA A 168 -13.19 1.56 51.02
C ALA A 168 -12.62 1.17 52.40
N ARG A 169 -11.28 1.16 52.55
CA ARG A 169 -10.63 0.90 53.84
C ARG A 169 -11.02 1.92 54.91
N SER A 170 -10.94 3.21 54.61
CA SER A 170 -11.34 4.26 55.55
C SER A 170 -12.81 4.18 55.95
N LYS A 171 -13.71 3.75 55.04
CA LYS A 171 -15.12 3.50 55.38
C LYS A 171 -15.29 2.34 56.36
N MET A 172 -14.52 1.27 56.23
CA MET A 172 -14.54 0.14 57.16
C MET A 172 -14.03 0.56 58.54
N GLU A 173 -12.88 1.22 58.60
CA GLU A 173 -12.33 1.78 59.85
C GLU A 173 -13.31 2.73 60.53
N MET A 174 -14.00 3.58 59.75
CA MET A 174 -15.02 4.47 60.30
C MET A 174 -16.24 3.73 60.85
N ALA A 175 -16.63 2.62 60.24
CA ALA A 175 -17.72 1.79 60.77
C ALA A 175 -17.30 1.11 62.08
N GLU A 176 -16.06 0.63 62.19
CA GLU A 176 -15.50 0.05 63.41
C GLU A 176 -15.42 1.09 64.54
N LEU A 177 -14.85 2.27 64.27
CA LEU A 177 -14.77 3.36 65.25
C LEU A 177 -16.16 3.80 65.75
N ARG A 178 -17.17 3.83 64.87
CA ARG A 178 -18.56 4.12 65.28
C ARG A 178 -19.11 3.04 66.20
N LYS A 179 -18.79 1.77 65.95
CA LYS A 179 -19.20 0.66 66.81
C LYS A 179 -18.52 0.75 68.18
N GLU A 180 -17.22 1.01 68.21
CA GLU A 180 -16.47 1.21 69.44
C GLU A 180 -17.00 2.40 70.24
N LEU A 181 -17.25 3.54 69.59
CA LEU A 181 -17.83 4.71 70.22
C LEU A 181 -19.18 4.39 70.88
N ALA A 182 -20.06 3.66 70.19
CA ALA A 182 -21.34 3.24 70.75
C ALA A 182 -21.16 2.34 72.00
N THR A 183 -20.20 1.42 71.99
CA THR A 183 -19.90 0.57 73.16
C THR A 183 -19.38 1.38 74.35
N VAL A 184 -18.49 2.35 74.11
CA VAL A 184 -17.94 3.25 75.13
C VAL A 184 -19.04 4.15 75.70
N GLN A 185 -19.90 4.72 74.85
CA GLN A 185 -21.04 5.52 75.29
C GLN A 185 -21.97 4.70 76.18
N HIS A 186 -22.30 3.46 75.80
CA HIS A 186 -23.12 2.59 76.62
C HIS A 186 -22.48 2.29 77.97
N ALA A 187 -21.18 1.96 77.99
CA ALA A 187 -20.43 1.72 79.22
C ALA A 187 -20.39 2.96 80.13
N ASN A 188 -20.17 4.15 79.55
CA ASN A 188 -20.17 5.40 80.29
C ASN A 188 -21.56 5.71 80.90
N THR A 189 -22.63 5.50 80.14
CA THR A 189 -24.01 5.66 80.64
C THR A 189 -24.28 4.72 81.82
N LYS A 190 -23.80 3.46 81.74
CA LYS A 190 -23.91 2.50 82.84
C LYS A 190 -23.16 2.95 84.09
N LEU A 191 -21.91 3.42 83.94
CA LEU A 191 -21.10 3.96 85.03
C LEU A 191 -21.75 5.19 85.68
N GLN A 192 -22.28 6.12 84.89
CA GLN A 192 -23.00 7.28 85.41
C GLN A 192 -24.22 6.87 86.25
N ASN A 193 -25.00 5.90 85.78
CA ASN A 193 -26.14 5.36 86.53
C ASN A 193 -25.73 4.68 87.84
N GLU A 194 -24.64 3.91 87.83
CA GLU A 194 -24.08 3.30 89.05
C GLU A 194 -23.58 4.36 90.04
N ASN A 195 -22.88 5.38 89.54
CA ASN A 195 -22.37 6.48 90.35
C ASN A 195 -23.52 7.28 91.00
N PHE A 196 -24.59 7.56 90.23
CA PHE A 196 -25.80 8.18 90.75
C PHE A 196 -26.46 7.33 91.85
N ARG A 197 -26.59 6.02 91.64
CA ARG A 197 -27.14 5.08 92.65
C ARG A 197 -26.29 5.05 93.92
N LEU A 198 -24.96 5.06 93.79
CA LEU A 198 -24.04 5.10 94.93
C LEU A 198 -24.16 6.41 95.72
N GLN A 199 -24.21 7.55 95.03
CA GLN A 199 -24.43 8.85 95.67
C GLN A 199 -25.77 8.88 96.41
N GLN A 200 -26.84 8.38 95.80
CA GLN A 200 -28.15 8.29 96.43
C GLN A 200 -28.14 7.40 97.67
N ARG A 201 -27.42 6.26 97.65
CA ARG A 201 -27.20 5.44 98.85
C ARG A 201 -26.47 6.20 99.94
N ILE A 202 -25.33 6.82 99.63
CA ILE A 202 -24.54 7.59 100.62
C ILE A 202 -25.39 8.68 101.30
N LEU A 203 -26.25 9.36 100.53
CA LEU A 203 -27.15 10.39 101.04
C LEU A 203 -28.30 9.83 101.90
N THR A 204 -28.81 8.63 101.60
CA THR A 204 -29.96 8.03 102.29
C THR A 204 -29.58 7.17 103.50
N THR A 205 -28.42 6.50 103.49
CA THR A 205 -27.95 5.64 104.59
C THR A 205 -26.88 6.31 105.47
N GLY A 206 -26.45 7.53 105.15
CA GLY A 206 -25.34 8.22 105.83
C GLY A 206 -23.96 7.72 105.37
N LYS A 207 -22.93 8.55 105.55
CA LYS A 207 -21.54 8.23 105.14
C LYS A 207 -21.10 6.86 105.70
N PRO A 208 -20.54 5.96 104.88
CA PRO A 208 -20.02 4.70 105.39
C PRO A 208 -18.87 4.98 106.36
N THR A 209 -18.93 4.36 107.54
CA THR A 209 -17.88 4.46 108.56
C THR A 209 -16.65 3.72 108.04
N LEU A 210 -15.64 4.46 107.58
CA LEU A 210 -14.36 3.89 107.19
C LEU A 210 -13.56 3.56 108.46
N THR A 211 -13.51 2.28 108.83
CA THR A 211 -12.54 1.79 109.80
C THR A 211 -11.19 1.63 109.11
N ALA A 212 -10.24 2.51 109.42
CA ALA A 212 -8.85 2.31 109.08
C ALA A 212 -8.27 1.28 110.05
N GLU A 213 -7.92 0.09 109.55
CA GLU A 213 -7.12 -0.87 110.31
C GLU A 213 -5.70 -0.31 110.48
N LYS A 214 -5.22 -0.33 111.73
CA LYS A 214 -3.87 0.08 112.15
C LYS A 214 -2.85 -1.03 111.89
#